data_AF-A0A2N1N7L2-F1
#
_entry.id   AF-A0A2N1N7L2-F1
#
_cell.length_a   1.000
_cell.length_b   1.000
_cell.length_c   1.000
_cell.angle_alpha   90.00
_cell.angle_beta   90.00
_cell.angle_gamma   90.00
#
_symmetry.space_group_name_H-M   'P 1'
#
loop_
_entity.id
_entity.type
_entity.pdbx_description
1 polymer ?
#
loop_
_entity_poly.entity_id
_entity_poly.type
_entity_poly.pdbx_seq_one_letter_code
_entity_poly.pdbx_strand_id
1 'polypeptide(L)'
;MFSESQFVLKPIKHLLYNHGLHHRNYKFWTPFFGRPGKRITTTTLDDTLSPDIIYTVAPYNPIPNMFIPHKYRNIIPKEPLYTEEGVYIVPGSREWFTYMYNLHINLPPPLTKAQHRALLIENERIENVRKTKEDAILHGTSFNRINR
;
A
#
# COMPACT_ATOMS: atom_id res chain seq x y z
N MET A 1 2.98 47.62 -14.37
CA MET A 1 3.74 46.75 -15.31
C MET A 1 5.06 46.41 -14.64
N PHE A 2 5.48 45.15 -14.65
CA PHE A 2 6.71 44.65 -14.02
C PHE A 2 7.79 44.51 -15.11
N SER A 3 9.01 45.00 -14.89
CA SER A 3 10.10 44.95 -15.88
C SER A 3 11.11 43.84 -15.57
N GLU A 4 11.69 43.23 -16.60
CA GLU A 4 12.67 42.13 -16.47
C GLU A 4 13.92 42.50 -15.66
N SER A 5 14.23 43.79 -15.47
CA SER A 5 15.36 44.23 -14.63
C SER A 5 15.14 44.05 -13.11
N GLN A 6 13.97 43.58 -12.68
CA GLN A 6 13.58 43.45 -11.27
C GLN A 6 13.73 42.04 -10.70
N PHE A 7 14.56 41.18 -11.30
CA PHE A 7 14.86 39.87 -10.72
C PHE A 7 16.20 39.89 -9.97
N VAL A 8 16.27 39.14 -8.87
CA VAL A 8 17.52 38.89 -8.14
C VAL A 8 17.87 37.41 -8.30
N LEU A 9 18.93 37.11 -9.07
CA LEU A 9 19.42 35.73 -9.29
C LEU A 9 20.37 35.22 -8.20
N LYS A 10 20.72 36.05 -7.21
CA LYS A 10 21.68 35.70 -6.16
C LYS A 10 20.95 35.28 -4.88
N PRO A 11 21.42 34.23 -4.18
CA PRO A 11 20.84 33.84 -2.90
C PRO A 11 21.10 34.93 -1.84
N ILE A 12 20.02 35.45 -1.25
CA ILE A 12 20.08 36.49 -0.22
C ILE A 12 20.35 35.82 1.13
N LYS A 13 21.62 35.79 1.55
CA LYS A 13 22.12 35.01 2.70
C LYS A 13 21.68 35.52 4.08
N HIS A 14 21.09 36.71 4.17
CA HIS A 14 20.67 37.33 5.44
C HIS A 14 19.15 37.35 5.63
N LEU A 15 18.37 36.76 4.71
CA LEU A 15 16.96 36.49 4.95
C LEU A 15 16.84 35.23 5.79
N LEU A 16 17.00 35.39 7.10
CA LEU A 16 16.67 34.37 8.08
C LEU A 16 15.17 34.48 8.38
N TYR A 17 14.38 33.54 7.86
CA TYR A 17 12.99 33.43 8.25
C TYR A 17 12.92 32.87 9.67
N ASN A 18 12.64 33.73 10.65
CA ASN A 18 12.46 33.34 12.05
C ASN A 18 11.13 32.59 12.30
N HIS A 19 10.28 32.45 11.27
CA HIS A 19 8.98 31.79 11.34
C HIS A 19 8.81 30.88 10.12
N GLY A 20 8.16 29.72 10.31
CA GLY A 20 7.73 28.86 9.21
C GLY A 20 6.66 29.52 8.32
N LEU A 21 6.19 28.80 7.31
CA LEU A 21 5.21 29.27 6.32
C LEU A 21 3.83 29.51 6.97
N HIS A 22 3.68 30.60 7.72
CA HIS A 22 2.47 30.97 8.44
C HIS A 22 1.52 31.77 7.54
N HIS A 23 0.82 31.05 6.67
CA HIS A 23 -0.25 31.56 5.80
C HIS A 23 -1.30 32.44 6.51
N ARG A 24 -1.57 32.22 7.81
CA ARG A 24 -2.56 32.98 8.59
C ARG A 24 -2.20 34.45 8.87
N ASN A 25 -0.90 34.81 8.81
CA ASN A 25 -0.46 36.16 9.17
C ASN A 25 -0.38 37.12 7.98
N TYR A 26 -0.52 36.61 6.76
CA TYR A 26 -0.44 37.42 5.55
C TYR A 26 -1.84 37.82 5.10
N LYS A 27 -2.08 39.12 4.91
CA LYS A 27 -3.33 39.66 4.34
C LYS A 27 -3.44 39.43 2.82
N PHE A 28 -2.56 38.65 2.22
CA PHE A 28 -2.58 38.31 0.81
C PHE A 28 -2.60 36.80 0.63
N TRP A 29 -3.31 36.37 -0.42
CA TRP A 29 -3.46 34.97 -0.75
C TRP A 29 -2.12 34.39 -1.23
N THR A 30 -1.62 33.36 -0.55
CA THR A 30 -0.42 32.63 -0.96
C THR A 30 -0.84 31.38 -1.74
N PRO A 31 -0.53 31.25 -3.04
CA PRO A 31 -0.83 30.04 -3.80
C PRO A 31 -0.01 28.89 -3.23
N PHE A 32 -0.67 27.93 -2.60
CA PHE A 32 -0.06 26.64 -2.29
C PHE A 32 0.09 25.88 -3.60
N PHE A 33 1.32 25.64 -4.06
CA PHE A 33 1.59 24.80 -5.23
C PHE A 33 1.48 23.31 -4.88
N GLY A 34 0.35 22.91 -4.30
CA GLY A 34 -0.10 21.52 -4.31
C GLY A 34 -0.88 21.32 -5.61
N ARG A 35 -0.36 20.48 -6.51
CA ARG A 35 -0.90 19.97 -7.79
C ARG A 35 -2.17 20.67 -8.37
N PRO A 36 -2.16 21.07 -9.65
CA PRO A 36 -3.28 21.81 -10.24
C PRO A 36 -4.55 20.96 -10.23
N GLY A 37 -5.62 21.45 -9.60
CA GLY A 37 -6.96 20.88 -9.78
C GLY A 37 -7.96 20.97 -8.62
N LYS A 38 -7.56 21.30 -7.38
CA LYS A 38 -8.53 21.35 -6.26
C LYS A 38 -8.48 22.68 -5.50
N ARG A 39 -9.55 23.47 -5.67
CA ARG A 39 -9.88 24.57 -4.76
C ARG A 39 -10.32 23.96 -3.44
N ILE A 40 -9.47 23.98 -2.43
CA ILE A 40 -9.86 23.60 -1.07
C ILE A 40 -10.33 24.88 -0.37
N THR A 41 -11.64 25.05 -0.27
CA THR A 41 -12.22 25.98 0.70
C THR A 41 -12.00 25.39 2.09
N THR A 42 -10.97 25.83 2.80
CA THR A 42 -10.76 25.45 4.20
C THR A 42 -11.73 26.24 5.06
N THR A 43 -12.96 25.74 5.18
CA THR A 43 -13.78 26.00 6.37
C THR A 43 -13.11 25.28 7.54
N THR A 44 -12.51 26.08 8.43
CA THR A 44 -12.19 25.80 9.85
C THR A 44 -12.41 24.36 10.30
N LEU A 45 -11.33 23.61 10.51
CA LEU A 45 -11.30 22.44 11.40
C LEU A 45 -9.98 22.43 12.17
N ASP A 46 -10.09 22.17 13.46
CA ASP A 46 -9.03 22.14 14.46
C ASP A 46 -7.91 21.13 14.13
N ASP A 47 -6.66 21.55 14.35
CA ASP A 47 -5.40 20.86 14.05
C ASP A 47 -5.11 19.66 14.99
N THR A 48 -6.06 18.73 15.21
CA THR A 48 -5.78 17.53 16.03
C THR A 48 -6.34 16.22 15.49
N LEU A 49 -7.05 16.23 14.37
CA LEU A 49 -7.50 15.00 13.73
C LEU A 49 -6.70 14.81 12.44
N SER A 50 -6.04 13.65 12.34
CA SER A 50 -5.55 13.12 11.06
C SER A 50 -6.63 13.38 10.01
N PRO A 51 -6.28 13.89 8.80
CA PRO A 51 -7.27 14.33 7.84
C PRO A 51 -8.31 13.23 7.69
N ASP A 52 -9.56 13.54 8.02
CA ASP A 52 -10.66 12.59 7.98
C ASP A 52 -10.84 12.25 6.49
N ILE A 53 -10.22 11.15 6.04
CA ILE A 53 -10.28 10.72 4.66
C ILE A 53 -11.71 10.24 4.47
N ILE A 54 -12.56 11.13 3.97
CA ILE A 54 -13.91 10.77 3.56
C ILE A 54 -13.76 9.86 2.35
N TYR A 55 -13.83 8.55 2.60
CA TYR A 55 -13.87 7.54 1.55
C TYR A 55 -15.17 7.74 0.76
N THR A 56 -15.07 8.37 -0.41
CA THR A 56 -16.21 8.56 -1.33
C THR A 56 -16.71 7.22 -1.88
N VAL A 57 -15.88 6.17 -1.81
CA VAL A 57 -16.15 4.86 -2.39
C VAL A 57 -16.35 3.84 -1.27
N ALA A 58 -17.31 2.94 -1.45
CA ALA A 58 -17.54 1.83 -0.53
C ALA A 58 -16.27 0.96 -0.40
N PRO A 59 -16.01 0.38 0.79
CA PRO A 59 -14.93 -0.57 0.98
C PRO A 59 -15.01 -1.71 -0.04
N TYR A 60 -13.86 -2.09 -0.59
CA TYR A 60 -13.78 -3.21 -1.53
C TYR A 60 -14.25 -4.50 -0.85
N ASN A 61 -15.25 -5.16 -1.44
CA ASN A 61 -15.68 -6.48 -1.00
C ASN A 61 -15.01 -7.55 -1.88
N PRO A 62 -14.08 -8.35 -1.33
CA PRO A 62 -13.36 -9.35 -2.10
C PRO A 62 -14.24 -10.54 -2.51
N ILE A 63 -15.44 -10.68 -1.96
CA ILE A 63 -16.39 -11.74 -2.35
C ILE A 63 -17.46 -11.09 -3.22
N PRO A 64 -17.31 -11.11 -4.56
CA PRO A 64 -18.29 -10.49 -5.42
C PRO A 64 -19.60 -11.28 -5.39
N ASN A 65 -20.72 -10.56 -5.38
CA ASN A 65 -22.06 -11.13 -5.37
C ASN A 65 -22.46 -11.64 -6.77
N MET A 66 -21.77 -12.66 -7.27
CA MET A 66 -22.03 -13.26 -8.58
C MET A 66 -21.52 -14.71 -8.70
N PHE A 67 -21.80 -15.35 -9.84
CA PHE A 67 -21.28 -16.67 -10.14
C PHE A 67 -19.77 -16.64 -10.45
N ILE A 68 -19.00 -17.36 -9.63
CA ILE A 68 -17.55 -17.53 -9.81
C ILE A 68 -17.25 -19.02 -10.01
N PRO A 69 -16.62 -19.41 -11.14
CA PRO A 69 -16.15 -20.77 -11.37
C PRO A 69 -15.28 -21.26 -10.21
N HIS A 70 -15.43 -22.53 -9.81
CA HIS A 70 -14.73 -23.09 -8.64
C HIS A 70 -13.20 -22.93 -8.75
N LYS A 71 -12.63 -23.11 -9.95
CA LYS A 71 -11.20 -22.91 -10.24
C LYS A 71 -10.66 -21.52 -9.89
N TYR A 72 -11.52 -20.50 -9.82
CA TYR A 72 -11.13 -19.13 -9.56
C TYR A 72 -11.34 -18.70 -8.10
N ARG A 73 -12.07 -19.47 -7.29
CA ARG A 73 -12.44 -19.07 -5.91
C ARG A 73 -11.25 -18.87 -4.98
N ASN A 74 -10.19 -19.66 -5.17
CA ASN A 74 -9.00 -19.62 -4.31
C ASN A 74 -8.00 -18.52 -4.72
N ILE A 75 -8.21 -17.90 -5.89
CA ILE A 75 -7.27 -16.93 -6.48
C ILE A 75 -7.92 -15.54 -6.60
N ILE A 76 -9.06 -15.33 -5.93
CA ILE A 76 -9.76 -14.04 -5.90
C ILE A 76 -8.86 -13.00 -5.23
N PRO A 77 -8.62 -11.84 -5.86
CA PRO A 77 -7.83 -10.77 -5.28
C PRO A 77 -8.47 -10.26 -4.00
N LYS A 78 -7.65 -10.20 -2.93
CA LYS A 78 -8.04 -9.61 -1.65
C LYS A 78 -8.08 -8.08 -1.70
N GLU A 79 -7.35 -7.50 -2.65
CA GLU A 79 -7.22 -6.06 -2.87
C GLU A 79 -7.92 -5.64 -4.16
N PRO A 80 -8.39 -4.39 -4.25
CA PRO A 80 -8.98 -3.85 -5.47
C PRO A 80 -7.97 -3.80 -6.61
N LEU A 81 -8.41 -4.18 -7.81
CA LEU A 81 -7.59 -4.16 -9.01
C LEU A 81 -7.76 -2.85 -9.77
N TYR A 82 -6.67 -2.38 -10.39
CA TYR A 82 -6.66 -1.20 -11.24
C TYR A 82 -5.90 -1.49 -12.53
N THR A 83 -6.27 -0.81 -13.62
CA THR A 83 -5.49 -0.80 -14.86
C THR A 83 -4.24 0.08 -14.73
N GLU A 84 -3.37 0.07 -15.74
CA GLU A 84 -2.18 0.93 -15.79
C GLU A 84 -2.55 2.43 -15.76
N GLU A 85 -3.73 2.77 -16.27
CA GLU A 85 -4.30 4.12 -16.24
C GLU A 85 -4.95 4.47 -14.89
N GLY A 86 -4.94 3.55 -13.92
CA GLY A 86 -5.53 3.71 -12.60
C GLY A 86 -7.05 3.55 -12.57
N VAL A 87 -7.65 2.93 -13.59
CA VAL A 87 -9.10 2.68 -13.64
C VAL A 87 -9.44 1.45 -12.82
N TYR A 88 -10.43 1.56 -11.94
CA TYR A 88 -10.87 0.45 -11.10
C TYR A 88 -11.52 -0.66 -11.94
N ILE A 89 -10.99 -1.88 -11.79
CA ILE A 89 -11.52 -3.07 -12.45
C ILE A 89 -12.61 -3.66 -11.56
N VAL A 90 -13.85 -3.58 -12.06
CA VAL A 90 -15.03 -4.10 -11.35
C VAL A 90 -14.99 -5.63 -11.31
N PRO A 91 -15.12 -6.25 -10.13
CA PRO A 91 -15.26 -7.70 -10.01
C PRO A 91 -16.35 -8.25 -10.93
N GLY A 92 -16.02 -9.28 -11.70
CA GLY A 92 -16.91 -9.90 -12.68
C GLY A 92 -17.00 -9.25 -14.05
N SER A 93 -16.32 -8.13 -14.26
CA SER A 93 -16.12 -7.61 -15.60
C SER A 93 -15.29 -8.59 -16.44
N ARG A 94 -15.30 -8.39 -17.76
CA ARG A 94 -14.45 -9.15 -18.69
C ARG A 94 -12.97 -9.01 -18.33
N GLU A 95 -12.54 -7.82 -17.97
CA GLU A 95 -11.15 -7.52 -17.58
C GLU A 95 -10.77 -8.27 -16.32
N TRP A 96 -11.68 -8.30 -15.34
CA TRP A 96 -11.50 -9.06 -14.12
C TRP A 96 -11.30 -10.55 -14.39
N PHE A 97 -12.15 -11.15 -15.24
CA PHE A 97 -11.97 -12.56 -15.63
C PHE A 97 -10.70 -12.81 -16.44
N THR A 98 -10.26 -11.84 -17.24
CA THR A 98 -9.00 -11.93 -18.00
C THR A 98 -7.81 -11.95 -17.06
N TYR A 99 -7.80 -11.06 -16.06
CA TYR A 99 -6.79 -11.03 -15.02
C TYR A 99 -6.74 -12.36 -14.25
N MET A 100 -7.91 -12.87 -13.83
CA MET A 100 -8.04 -14.14 -13.11
C MET A 100 -7.55 -15.33 -13.93
N TYR A 101 -7.82 -15.33 -15.24
CA TYR A 101 -7.34 -16.36 -16.16
C TYR A 101 -5.80 -16.36 -16.27
N ASN A 102 -5.19 -15.18 -16.40
CA ASN A 102 -3.74 -15.03 -16.45
C ASN A 102 -3.09 -15.48 -15.15
N LEU A 103 -3.67 -15.10 -13.99
CA LEU A 103 -3.22 -15.62 -12.69
C LEU A 103 -3.30 -17.15 -12.65
N HIS A 104 -4.40 -17.73 -13.12
CA HIS A 104 -4.59 -19.17 -13.12
C HIS A 104 -3.55 -19.91 -13.98
N ILE A 105 -3.19 -19.37 -15.16
CA ILE A 105 -2.15 -19.97 -16.02
C ILE A 105 -0.76 -19.86 -15.39
N ASN A 106 -0.47 -18.74 -14.74
CA ASN A 106 0.83 -18.48 -14.13
C ASN A 106 1.05 -19.20 -12.80
N LEU A 107 0.01 -19.83 -12.24
CA LEU A 107 0.16 -20.64 -11.04
C LEU A 107 0.93 -21.92 -11.34
N PRO A 108 1.81 -22.36 -10.42
CA PRO A 108 2.42 -23.67 -10.55
C PRO A 108 1.33 -24.74 -10.56
N PRO A 109 1.54 -25.85 -11.30
CA PRO A 109 0.59 -26.95 -11.30
C PRO A 109 0.34 -27.42 -9.87
N PRO A 110 -0.90 -27.88 -9.57
CA PRO A 110 -1.24 -28.36 -8.24
C PRO A 110 -0.26 -29.45 -7.80
N LEU A 111 0.24 -29.31 -6.58
CA LEU A 111 1.20 -30.25 -6.00
C LEU A 111 0.60 -31.65 -5.96
N THR A 112 1.42 -32.64 -6.26
CA THR A 112 1.04 -34.05 -6.08
C THR A 112 0.90 -34.37 -4.59
N LYS A 113 0.15 -35.44 -4.25
CA LYS A 113 0.00 -35.90 -2.85
C LYS A 113 1.34 -36.14 -2.16
N ALA A 114 2.34 -36.65 -2.88
CA ALA A 114 3.68 -36.88 -2.34
C ALA A 114 4.39 -35.57 -2.00
N GLN A 115 4.31 -34.57 -2.88
CA GLN A 115 4.89 -33.25 -2.63
C GLN A 115 4.19 -32.52 -1.47
N HIS A 116 2.87 -32.63 -1.36
CA HIS A 116 2.13 -32.11 -0.21
C HIS A 116 2.60 -32.73 1.10
N ARG A 117 2.80 -34.05 1.15
CA ARG A 117 3.34 -34.73 2.35
C ARG A 117 4.74 -34.25 2.69
N ALA A 118 5.62 -34.11 1.69
CA ALA A 118 6.98 -33.61 1.90
C ALA A 118 6.98 -32.16 2.45
N LEU A 119 6.12 -31.29 1.93
CA LEU A 119 5.98 -29.92 2.42
C LEU A 119 5.47 -29.86 3.87
N LEU A 120 4.51 -30.72 4.23
CA LEU A 120 4.02 -30.80 5.61
C LEU A 120 5.14 -31.20 6.59
N ILE A 121 5.92 -32.23 6.23
CA ILE A 121 7.06 -32.70 7.03
C ILE A 121 8.10 -31.59 7.19
N GLU A 122 8.42 -30.87 6.11
CA GLU A 122 9.41 -29.79 6.17
C GLU A 122 8.92 -28.61 7.01
N ASN A 123 7.65 -28.22 6.89
CA ASN A 123 7.07 -27.16 7.71
C ASN A 123 7.05 -27.54 9.20
N GLU A 124 6.68 -28.79 9.52
CA GLU A 124 6.73 -29.29 10.89
C GLU A 124 8.16 -29.25 11.45
N ARG A 125 9.14 -29.65 10.64
CA ARG A 125 10.56 -29.57 10.99
C ARG A 125 11.00 -28.12 11.25
N ILE A 126 10.59 -27.17 10.40
CA ILE A 126 10.91 -25.74 10.56
C ILE A 126 10.30 -25.20 11.86
N GLU A 127 9.03 -25.51 12.15
CA GLU A 127 8.37 -25.07 13.39
C GLU A 127 9.03 -25.67 14.63
N ASN A 128 9.40 -26.95 14.59
CA ASN A 128 10.12 -27.57 15.69
C ASN A 128 11.48 -26.90 15.93
N VAL A 129 12.23 -26.59 14.87
CA VAL A 129 13.48 -25.82 14.99
C VAL A 129 13.20 -24.44 15.59
N ARG A 130 12.14 -23.76 15.15
CA ARG A 130 11.75 -22.44 15.67
C ARG A 130 11.44 -22.50 17.16
N LYS A 131 10.64 -23.47 17.62
CA LYS A 131 10.36 -23.73 19.04
C LYS A 131 11.62 -23.99 19.84
N THR A 132 12.49 -24.89 19.37
CA THR A 132 13.74 -25.18 20.10
C THR A 132 14.65 -23.97 20.23
N LYS A 133 14.64 -23.07 19.23
CA LYS A 133 15.37 -21.80 19.29
C LYS A 133 14.76 -20.84 20.31
N GLU A 134 13.44 -20.73 20.34
CA GLU A 134 12.70 -19.91 21.31
C GLU A 134 12.92 -20.40 22.75
N ASP A 135 12.86 -21.71 22.98
CA ASP A 135 13.13 -22.33 24.29
C ASP A 135 14.58 -22.11 24.73
N ALA A 136 15.56 -22.23 23.80
CA ALA A 136 16.96 -21.97 24.12
C ALA A 136 17.17 -20.54 24.61
N ILE A 137 16.54 -19.56 23.93
CA ILE A 137 16.56 -18.14 24.33
C ILE A 137 15.94 -17.95 25.72
N LEU A 138 14.78 -18.55 25.98
CA LEU A 138 14.09 -18.47 27.28
C LEU A 138 14.97 -18.96 28.43
N HIS A 139 15.73 -20.03 28.21
CA HIS A 139 16.60 -20.62 29.22
C HIS A 139 18.02 -20.00 29.25
N GLY A 140 18.30 -18.96 28.46
CA GLY A 140 19.62 -18.33 28.40
C GLY A 140 20.71 -19.24 27.82
N THR A 141 20.33 -20.23 27.02
CA THR A 141 21.22 -21.18 26.34
C THR A 141 21.31 -20.89 24.83
N SER A 142 22.34 -21.40 24.16
CA SER A 142 22.50 -21.21 22.71
C SER A 142 22.10 -22.46 21.92
N PHE A 143 21.41 -22.25 20.79
CA PHE A 143 21.06 -23.33 19.85
C PHE A 143 22.20 -23.55 18.84
N ASN A 144 22.84 -24.73 18.87
CA ASN A 144 23.86 -25.13 17.90
C ASN A 144 23.31 -26.21 16.95
N ARG A 145 23.16 -25.88 15.67
CA ARG A 145 22.79 -26.86 14.65
C ARG A 145 24.03 -27.66 14.25
N ILE A 146 24.16 -28.87 14.77
CA ILE A 146 25.21 -29.80 14.33
C ILE A 146 24.79 -30.35 12.96
N ASN A 147 25.40 -29.86 11.89
CA ASN A 147 25.27 -30.46 10.57
C ASN A 147 26.06 -31.78 10.61
N ARG A 148 25.36 -32.91 10.48
CA ARG A 148 25.95 -34.26 10.44
C ARG A 148 25.92 -34.80 9.02
#